data_AF-A0AA42GS86-F1
#
_entry.id   AF-A0AA42GS86-F1
#
_cell.length_a   1.000
_cell.length_b   1.000
_cell.length_c   1.000
_cell.angle_alpha   90.00
_cell.angle_beta   90.00
_cell.angle_gamma   90.00
#
_symmetry.space_group_name_H-M   'P 1'
#
loop_
_entity.id
_entity.type
_entity.pdbx_description
1 polymer ?
#
loop_
_entity_poly.entity_id
_entity_poly.type
_entity_poly.pdbx_seq_one_letter_code
_entity_poly.pdbx_strand_id
1 'polypeptide(L)'
;MNKDMENPNAYTTSLIERVRNVGAGLYADSLNTMPFCFSGDGLNVVGRNMGFLTDDQFVSAFKFALDRFEVPELRGVLESIIWRKHISCSLASQVIGIDGDFVECGVEWGFGVDVVSRFLDFSNIDKKWFLYDTYTGVPDEHKDEGFVVSDLVTKSSQFEKVKQKFSCVENIVPVQGKLPEILREQCPEKIAFLHIDLNNAIAEIETFTALYPKVSVGGVILFDDYGALLFAKQHVVEREYIRKLGLTITELPTGQALLIKSKELDFSLDPQDELETYQFKNHVRRMESYACQFSEIERAGLNDVLGAYEYFKRQLRYISECSKACTDSELSKNLQGVCNKFSSVSFESRDDGYKYTTLIEYELIKLGEIRFDLQRKIDYLQGVIDYKCVGAV
;
A
#
# COMPACT_ATOMS: atom_id res chain seq x y z
N MET A 1 8.29 -31.22 -21.57
CA MET A 1 8.99 -30.47 -20.50
C MET A 1 8.71 -28.99 -20.75
N ASN A 2 7.91 -28.37 -19.88
CA ASN A 2 7.55 -26.95 -20.01
C ASN A 2 8.80 -26.09 -19.86
N LYS A 3 9.10 -25.27 -20.87
CA LYS A 3 10.14 -24.23 -20.84
C LYS A 3 9.79 -23.08 -19.87
N ASP A 4 8.59 -23.07 -19.29
CA ASP A 4 8.10 -22.02 -18.40
C ASP A 4 8.62 -22.10 -16.96
N MET A 5 9.45 -23.11 -16.62
CA MET A 5 9.99 -23.26 -15.25
C MET A 5 11.37 -22.63 -15.03
N GLU A 6 11.98 -21.97 -16.03
CA GLU A 6 13.34 -21.42 -15.89
C GLU A 6 13.41 -19.91 -15.57
N ASN A 7 12.30 -19.17 -15.55
CA ASN A 7 12.33 -17.75 -15.15
C ASN A 7 11.01 -17.26 -14.52
N PRO A 8 10.87 -17.31 -13.18
CA PRO A 8 9.65 -16.90 -12.47
C PRO A 8 9.19 -15.46 -12.77
N ASN A 9 10.12 -14.55 -13.10
CA ASN A 9 9.79 -13.16 -13.40
C ASN A 9 9.08 -12.96 -14.74
N ALA A 10 9.38 -13.79 -15.75
CA ALA A 10 8.75 -13.70 -17.07
C ALA A 10 7.29 -14.17 -17.03
N TYR A 11 7.02 -15.23 -16.26
CA TYR A 11 5.67 -15.77 -16.10
C TYR A 11 4.74 -14.77 -15.40
N THR A 12 5.19 -14.18 -14.28
CA THR A 12 4.42 -13.18 -13.51
C THR A 12 4.08 -11.95 -14.33
N THR A 13 5.04 -11.42 -15.11
CA THR A 13 4.81 -10.26 -16.00
C THR A 13 3.76 -10.58 -17.06
N SER A 14 3.84 -11.76 -17.70
CA SER A 14 2.87 -12.18 -18.72
C SER A 14 1.46 -12.41 -18.17
N LEU A 15 1.34 -12.85 -16.91
CA LEU A 15 0.05 -13.07 -16.24
C LEU A 15 -0.62 -11.73 -15.90
N ILE A 16 0.14 -10.78 -15.36
CA ILE A 16 -0.34 -9.43 -15.06
C ILE A 16 -0.84 -8.76 -16.35
N GLU A 17 -0.10 -8.86 -17.46
CA GLU A 17 -0.51 -8.34 -18.76
C GLU A 17 -1.77 -9.01 -19.30
N ARG A 18 -1.90 -10.34 -19.20
CA ARG A 18 -3.11 -11.07 -19.64
C ARG A 18 -4.34 -10.67 -18.83
N VAL A 19 -4.23 -10.57 -17.51
CA VAL A 19 -5.34 -10.17 -16.63
C VAL A 19 -5.77 -8.73 -16.92
N ARG A 20 -4.83 -7.80 -17.11
CA ARG A 20 -5.12 -6.40 -17.49
C ARG A 20 -5.81 -6.28 -18.85
N ASN A 21 -5.35 -7.02 -19.86
CA ASN A 21 -5.89 -6.93 -21.23
C ASN A 21 -7.30 -7.53 -21.38
N VAL A 22 -7.64 -8.57 -20.61
CA VAL A 22 -9.01 -9.13 -20.59
C VAL A 22 -10.00 -8.14 -19.98
N GLY A 23 -9.59 -7.40 -18.94
CA GLY A 23 -10.42 -6.36 -18.31
C GLY A 23 -10.58 -5.11 -19.19
N ALA A 24 -9.50 -4.59 -19.76
CA ALA A 24 -9.54 -3.33 -20.53
C ALA A 24 -10.41 -3.41 -21.79
N GLY A 25 -10.47 -4.57 -22.46
CA GLY A 25 -11.24 -4.75 -23.70
C GLY A 25 -12.76 -4.85 -23.51
N LEU A 26 -13.25 -5.11 -22.30
CA LEU A 26 -14.67 -5.33 -22.02
C LEU A 26 -15.38 -4.11 -21.41
N TYR A 27 -14.66 -3.17 -20.79
CA TYR A 27 -15.26 -2.20 -19.87
C TYR A 27 -14.97 -0.72 -20.17
N ALA A 28 -14.14 -0.39 -21.18
CA ALA A 28 -13.73 0.99 -21.45
C ALA A 28 -14.90 1.94 -21.79
N ASP A 29 -16.00 1.43 -22.35
CA ASP A 29 -17.15 2.24 -22.77
C ASP A 29 -18.34 2.23 -21.78
N SER A 30 -18.30 1.45 -20.69
CA SER A 30 -19.49 1.14 -19.87
C SER A 30 -19.37 1.39 -18.36
N LEU A 31 -18.22 1.87 -17.87
CA LEU A 31 -17.98 2.04 -16.42
C LEU A 31 -18.95 3.04 -15.75
N ASN A 32 -19.47 4.02 -16.50
CA ASN A 32 -20.40 5.02 -15.97
C ASN A 32 -21.90 4.64 -16.07
N THR A 33 -22.24 3.48 -16.66
CA THR A 33 -23.63 3.12 -16.95
C THR A 33 -24.07 1.74 -16.44
N MET A 34 -23.18 0.97 -15.80
CA MET A 34 -23.52 -0.36 -15.28
C MET A 34 -23.92 -0.33 -13.80
N PRO A 35 -25.13 -0.80 -13.43
CA PRO A 35 -25.64 -0.78 -12.05
C PRO A 35 -24.93 -1.73 -11.04
N PHE A 36 -23.67 -2.10 -11.27
CA PHE A 36 -22.90 -3.05 -10.45
C PHE A 36 -21.40 -2.73 -10.42
N CYS A 37 -21.04 -1.47 -10.16
CA CYS A 37 -19.65 -1.02 -10.03
C CYS A 37 -19.32 -0.53 -8.61
N PHE A 38 -18.09 -0.78 -8.17
CA PHE A 38 -17.49 -0.15 -6.98
C PHE A 38 -16.23 0.58 -7.40
N SER A 39 -16.07 1.81 -6.92
CA SER A 39 -14.86 2.61 -7.06
C SER A 39 -14.57 3.29 -5.73
N GLY A 40 -13.47 2.91 -5.09
CA GLY A 40 -13.07 3.40 -3.77
C GLY A 40 -11.78 2.72 -3.34
N ASP A 41 -10.98 3.38 -2.50
CA ASP A 41 -9.75 2.79 -1.95
C ASP A 41 -8.77 2.24 -3.00
N GLY A 42 -8.63 2.91 -4.14
CA GLY A 42 -7.80 2.45 -5.26
C GLY A 42 -8.32 1.21 -6.00
N LEU A 43 -9.50 0.70 -5.64
CA LEU A 43 -10.12 -0.50 -6.18
C LEU A 43 -11.28 -0.15 -7.13
N ASN A 44 -11.21 -0.66 -8.37
CA ASN A 44 -12.29 -0.58 -9.34
C ASN A 44 -12.81 -1.99 -9.65
N VAL A 45 -14.07 -2.25 -9.32
CA VAL A 45 -14.70 -3.57 -9.46
C VAL A 45 -15.98 -3.45 -10.26
N VAL A 46 -16.18 -4.38 -11.21
CA VAL A 46 -17.37 -4.46 -12.05
C VAL A 46 -17.95 -5.86 -11.99
N GLY A 47 -19.28 -5.96 -11.92
CA GLY A 47 -20.00 -7.24 -12.01
C GLY A 47 -19.77 -8.13 -10.79
N ARG A 48 -19.88 -7.55 -9.59
CA ARG A 48 -19.87 -8.27 -8.31
C ARG A 48 -21.14 -7.97 -7.54
N ASN A 49 -21.58 -8.95 -6.74
CA ASN A 49 -22.80 -8.80 -5.93
C ASN A 49 -22.66 -7.73 -4.85
N MET A 50 -21.45 -7.52 -4.31
CA MET A 50 -21.17 -6.53 -3.26
C MET A 50 -22.15 -6.60 -2.08
N GLY A 51 -22.53 -7.82 -1.67
CA GLY A 51 -23.61 -8.05 -0.70
C GLY A 51 -23.39 -7.39 0.68
N PHE A 52 -22.15 -7.04 1.01
CA PHE A 52 -21.83 -6.27 2.21
C PHE A 52 -22.44 -4.87 2.21
N LEU A 53 -22.68 -4.26 1.03
CA LEU A 53 -23.38 -2.97 0.92
C LEU A 53 -24.88 -3.06 1.21
N THR A 54 -25.41 -4.28 1.31
CA THR A 54 -26.81 -4.56 1.66
C THR A 54 -26.94 -5.29 3.00
N ASP A 55 -25.83 -5.48 3.71
CA ASP A 55 -25.83 -6.03 5.06
C ASP A 55 -26.17 -4.92 6.05
N ASP A 56 -27.40 -4.93 6.57
CA ASP A 56 -27.90 -3.89 7.47
C ASP A 56 -27.04 -3.74 8.73
N GLN A 57 -26.49 -4.84 9.26
CA GLN A 57 -25.67 -4.81 10.47
C GLN A 57 -24.33 -4.12 10.19
N PHE A 58 -23.66 -4.50 9.11
CA PHE A 58 -22.40 -3.88 8.71
C PHE A 58 -22.59 -2.41 8.31
N VAL A 59 -23.55 -2.11 7.44
CA VAL A 59 -23.78 -0.75 6.94
C VAL A 59 -24.19 0.19 8.07
N SER A 60 -25.00 -0.27 9.02
CA SER A 60 -25.37 0.53 10.20
C SER A 60 -24.18 0.79 11.12
N ALA A 61 -23.34 -0.22 11.37
CA ALA A 61 -22.12 -0.06 12.16
C ALA A 61 -21.15 0.94 11.50
N PHE A 62 -20.94 0.81 10.20
CA PHE A 62 -20.09 1.70 9.41
C PHE A 62 -20.60 3.14 9.43
N LYS A 63 -21.89 3.35 9.14
CA LYS A 63 -22.51 4.67 9.16
C LYS A 63 -22.42 5.32 10.53
N PHE A 64 -22.67 4.57 11.61
CA PHE A 64 -22.58 5.10 12.96
C PHE A 64 -21.17 5.60 13.27
N ALA A 65 -20.13 4.82 12.96
CA ALA A 65 -18.74 5.21 13.18
C ALA A 65 -18.37 6.46 12.36
N LEU A 66 -18.89 6.55 11.13
CA LEU A 66 -18.65 7.67 10.23
C LEU A 66 -19.33 8.97 10.71
N ASP A 67 -20.55 8.89 11.22
CA ASP A 67 -21.33 10.05 11.66
C ASP A 67 -20.79 10.70 12.94
N ARG A 68 -19.95 9.98 13.71
CA ARG A 68 -19.26 10.49 14.91
C ARG A 68 -17.75 10.64 14.74
N PHE A 69 -17.25 10.54 13.51
CA PHE A 69 -15.82 10.69 13.25
C PHE A 69 -15.38 12.14 13.50
N GLU A 70 -14.20 12.31 14.10
CA GLU A 70 -13.75 13.59 14.66
C GLU A 70 -13.26 14.60 13.61
N VAL A 71 -12.92 14.12 12.40
CA VAL A 71 -12.29 14.94 11.34
C VAL A 71 -13.17 14.89 10.08
N PRO A 72 -14.11 15.83 9.90
CA PRO A 72 -15.06 15.84 8.79
C PRO A 72 -14.40 15.83 7.40
N GLU A 73 -13.22 16.43 7.28
CA GLU A 73 -12.45 16.53 6.03
C GLU A 73 -12.03 15.16 5.49
N LEU A 74 -11.88 14.16 6.37
CA LEU A 74 -11.51 12.80 6.00
C LEU A 74 -12.71 11.90 5.70
N ARG A 75 -13.96 12.40 5.84
CA ARG A 75 -15.17 11.58 5.68
C ARG A 75 -15.21 10.84 4.34
N GLY A 76 -14.91 11.52 3.24
CA GLY A 76 -14.91 10.91 1.90
C GLY A 76 -13.83 9.83 1.73
N VAL A 77 -12.67 10.01 2.37
CA VAL A 77 -11.62 8.99 2.42
C VAL A 77 -12.10 7.77 3.18
N LEU A 78 -12.73 7.97 4.35
CA LEU A 78 -13.29 6.89 5.16
C LEU A 78 -14.42 6.15 4.43
N GLU A 79 -15.32 6.85 3.74
CA GLU A 79 -16.36 6.22 2.91
C GLU A 79 -15.75 5.33 1.82
N SER A 80 -14.63 5.75 1.23
CA SER A 80 -13.98 4.98 0.16
C SER A 80 -13.41 3.64 0.63
N ILE A 81 -13.02 3.50 1.91
CA ILE A 81 -12.43 2.29 2.50
C ILE A 81 -13.49 1.30 3.05
N ILE A 82 -14.77 1.45 2.70
CA ILE A 82 -15.85 0.60 3.21
C ILE A 82 -15.61 -0.90 2.98
N TRP A 83 -15.05 -1.29 1.83
CA TRP A 83 -14.73 -2.69 1.55
C TRP A 83 -13.60 -3.19 2.47
N ARG A 84 -12.56 -2.37 2.67
CA ARG A 84 -11.47 -2.65 3.62
C ARG A 84 -12.02 -2.95 5.01
N LYS A 85 -12.97 -2.16 5.50
CA LYS A 85 -13.55 -2.37 6.83
C LYS A 85 -14.58 -3.51 6.89
N HIS A 86 -15.21 -3.86 5.77
CA HIS A 86 -15.95 -5.12 5.66
C HIS A 86 -15.04 -6.34 5.84
N ILE A 87 -13.83 -6.33 5.26
CA ILE A 87 -12.84 -7.39 5.46
C ILE A 87 -12.46 -7.51 6.94
N SER A 88 -12.14 -6.39 7.61
CA SER A 88 -11.84 -6.39 9.04
C SER A 88 -12.98 -6.98 9.87
N CYS A 89 -14.23 -6.58 9.61
CA CYS A 89 -15.42 -7.11 10.28
C CYS A 89 -15.59 -8.62 10.06
N SER A 90 -15.49 -9.06 8.81
CA SER A 90 -15.64 -10.45 8.42
C SER A 90 -14.59 -11.34 9.08
N LEU A 91 -13.33 -10.95 9.05
CA LEU A 91 -12.23 -11.71 9.65
C LEU A 91 -12.33 -11.75 11.18
N ALA A 92 -12.60 -10.61 11.81
CA ALA A 92 -12.76 -10.52 13.26
C ALA A 92 -13.92 -11.41 13.75
N SER A 93 -15.05 -11.45 13.02
CA SER A 93 -16.19 -12.31 13.37
C SER A 93 -15.85 -13.81 13.36
N GLN A 94 -14.95 -14.23 12.47
CA GLN A 94 -14.58 -15.64 12.29
C GLN A 94 -13.66 -16.16 13.41
N VAL A 95 -13.00 -15.27 14.13
CA VAL A 95 -12.04 -15.63 15.19
C VAL A 95 -12.55 -15.40 16.60
N ILE A 96 -13.83 -15.05 16.78
CA ILE A 96 -14.44 -14.94 18.12
C ILE A 96 -14.32 -16.26 18.90
N GLY A 97 -14.41 -17.41 18.22
CA GLY A 97 -14.27 -18.73 18.83
C GLY A 97 -12.82 -19.17 19.11
N ILE A 98 -11.83 -18.40 18.66
CA ILE A 98 -10.41 -18.70 18.87
C ILE A 98 -9.97 -18.13 20.22
N ASP A 99 -9.15 -18.87 20.95
CA ASP A 99 -8.62 -18.43 22.24
C ASP A 99 -7.74 -17.17 22.09
N GLY A 100 -7.84 -16.23 23.02
CA GLY A 100 -7.11 -14.97 23.01
C GLY A 100 -7.93 -13.72 22.70
N ASP A 101 -7.30 -12.58 22.93
CA ASP A 101 -7.85 -11.24 22.84
C ASP A 101 -7.67 -10.63 21.43
N PHE A 102 -8.25 -9.45 21.21
CA PHE A 102 -8.05 -8.66 20.00
C PHE A 102 -6.97 -7.60 20.23
N VAL A 103 -6.19 -7.31 19.19
CA VAL A 103 -5.11 -6.31 19.23
C VAL A 103 -5.18 -5.44 17.99
N GLU A 104 -5.17 -4.12 18.20
CA GLU A 104 -5.00 -3.08 17.18
C GLU A 104 -3.64 -2.41 17.38
N CYS A 105 -2.81 -2.37 16.34
CA CYS A 105 -1.52 -1.69 16.33
C CYS A 105 -1.58 -0.52 15.35
N GLY A 106 -1.67 0.71 15.87
CA GLY A 106 -2.01 1.88 15.07
C GLY A 106 -3.52 2.09 15.06
N VAL A 107 -4.00 3.03 15.88
CA VAL A 107 -5.42 3.23 16.19
C VAL A 107 -5.93 4.53 15.58
N GLU A 108 -5.08 5.55 15.54
CA GLU A 108 -5.42 6.90 15.13
C GLU A 108 -6.68 7.41 15.86
N TRP A 109 -7.76 7.78 15.15
CA TRP A 109 -9.03 8.18 15.78
C TRP A 109 -9.94 7.01 16.15
N GLY A 110 -9.52 5.76 15.92
CA GLY A 110 -10.26 4.54 16.25
C GLY A 110 -11.44 4.24 15.34
N PHE A 111 -11.46 4.74 14.10
CA PHE A 111 -12.57 4.50 13.18
C PHE A 111 -12.79 3.01 12.89
N GLY A 112 -11.74 2.30 12.49
CA GLY A 112 -11.83 0.86 12.18
C GLY A 112 -12.34 0.04 13.37
N VAL A 113 -11.81 0.32 14.57
CA VAL A 113 -12.25 -0.29 15.82
C VAL A 113 -13.71 0.01 16.13
N ASP A 114 -14.19 1.25 15.93
CA ASP A 114 -15.61 1.61 16.16
C ASP A 114 -16.55 0.88 15.18
N VAL A 115 -16.14 0.71 13.92
CA VAL A 115 -16.91 -0.09 12.94
C VAL A 115 -17.00 -1.55 13.37
N VAL A 116 -15.86 -2.20 13.63
CA VAL A 116 -15.81 -3.63 13.92
C VAL A 116 -16.43 -3.94 15.28
N SER A 117 -16.14 -3.14 16.31
CA SER A 117 -16.71 -3.36 17.65
C SER A 117 -18.25 -3.29 17.65
N ARG A 118 -18.85 -2.41 16.84
CA ARG A 118 -20.30 -2.34 16.66
C ARG A 118 -20.85 -3.48 15.84
N PHE A 119 -20.19 -3.82 14.75
CA PHE A 119 -20.59 -4.94 13.92
C PHE A 119 -20.66 -6.23 14.75
N LEU A 120 -19.71 -6.44 15.66
CA LEU A 120 -19.65 -7.64 16.50
C LEU A 120 -20.46 -7.56 17.79
N ASP A 121 -21.02 -6.40 18.13
CA ASP A 121 -21.55 -6.13 19.48
C ASP A 121 -20.54 -6.51 20.58
N PHE A 122 -19.33 -5.96 20.44
CA PHE A 122 -18.15 -6.42 21.16
C PHE A 122 -18.27 -6.31 22.68
N SER A 123 -19.11 -5.42 23.20
CA SER A 123 -19.44 -5.34 24.63
C SER A 123 -20.00 -6.65 25.22
N ASN A 124 -20.57 -7.51 24.38
CA ASN A 124 -21.13 -8.80 24.80
C ASN A 124 -20.18 -9.98 24.53
N ILE A 125 -18.93 -9.71 24.13
CA ILE A 125 -17.90 -10.73 23.88
C ILE A 125 -16.93 -10.80 25.06
N ASP A 126 -16.72 -11.99 25.61
CA ASP A 126 -15.76 -12.24 26.69
C ASP A 126 -14.31 -12.29 26.16
N LYS A 127 -13.87 -11.16 25.62
CA LYS A 127 -12.52 -10.88 25.11
C LYS A 127 -12.20 -9.41 25.35
N LYS A 128 -10.93 -9.08 25.52
CA LYS A 128 -10.47 -7.70 25.50
C LYS A 128 -10.02 -7.30 24.10
N TRP A 129 -10.05 -6.00 23.81
CA TRP A 129 -9.41 -5.42 22.64
C TRP A 129 -8.41 -4.36 23.05
N PHE A 130 -7.12 -4.64 22.90
CA PHE A 130 -6.04 -3.71 23.22
C PHE A 130 -5.76 -2.80 22.04
N LEU A 131 -5.81 -1.47 22.25
CA LEU A 131 -5.61 -0.46 21.21
C LEU A 131 -4.29 0.29 21.44
N TYR A 132 -3.23 -0.13 20.76
CA TYR A 132 -1.88 0.43 20.91
C TYR A 132 -1.63 1.57 19.92
N ASP A 133 -1.32 2.76 20.43
CA ASP A 133 -0.91 3.90 19.61
C ASP A 133 -0.07 4.88 20.47
N THR A 134 0.73 5.72 19.84
CA THR A 134 1.38 6.85 20.52
C THR A 134 0.34 7.92 20.91
N TYR A 135 -0.75 8.01 20.15
CA TYR A 135 -1.76 9.07 20.14
C TYR A 135 -1.17 10.47 19.96
N THR A 136 0.05 10.52 19.43
CA THR A 136 0.78 11.74 19.07
C THR A 136 1.17 11.74 17.60
N GLY A 137 0.80 10.70 16.84
CA GLY A 137 1.17 10.49 15.44
C GLY A 137 2.43 9.66 15.26
N VAL A 138 2.85 9.51 14.00
CA VAL A 138 4.09 8.80 13.62
C VAL A 138 5.29 9.56 14.20
N PRO A 139 6.16 8.93 15.01
CA PRO A 139 7.33 9.60 15.56
C PRO A 139 8.24 10.14 14.44
N ASP A 140 8.91 11.28 14.69
CA ASP A 140 9.71 11.97 13.67
C ASP A 140 10.83 11.10 13.06
N GLU A 141 11.39 10.19 13.86
CA GLU A 141 12.39 9.20 13.44
C GLU A 141 11.87 8.14 12.44
N HIS A 142 10.55 8.04 12.27
CA HIS A 142 9.85 7.08 11.41
C HIS A 142 9.14 7.74 10.23
N LYS A 143 9.26 9.06 10.06
CA LYS A 143 8.75 9.78 8.89
C LYS A 143 9.69 9.53 7.71
N ASP A 144 9.35 8.58 6.83
CA ASP A 144 9.95 8.53 5.50
C ASP A 144 9.68 9.87 4.77
N GLU A 145 10.65 10.38 4.01
CA GLU A 145 10.70 11.73 3.38
C GLU A 145 9.53 12.09 2.42
N GLY A 146 8.49 11.26 2.33
CA GLY A 146 7.31 11.47 1.48
C GLY A 146 5.96 11.52 2.20
N PHE A 147 5.89 11.31 3.52
CA PHE A 147 4.60 11.22 4.22
C PHE A 147 4.20 12.53 4.91
N VAL A 148 3.29 13.26 4.29
CA VAL A 148 2.55 14.38 4.89
C VAL A 148 1.11 13.91 5.14
N VAL A 149 0.90 13.09 6.16
CA VAL A 149 -0.45 12.87 6.71
C VAL A 149 -0.49 13.31 8.16
N SER A 150 -1.07 14.50 8.32
CA SER A 150 -1.60 15.10 9.55
C SER A 150 -0.63 15.81 10.52
N ASP A 151 0.11 16.80 10.02
CA ASP A 151 0.36 18.03 10.82
C ASP A 151 -0.92 18.89 10.99
N LEU A 152 -2.05 18.44 10.40
CA LEU A 152 -3.33 19.15 10.38
C LEU A 152 -4.13 19.08 11.69
N VAL A 153 -3.73 18.27 12.66
CA VAL A 153 -4.43 18.19 13.95
C VAL A 153 -3.43 18.24 15.10
N THR A 154 -3.61 19.18 16.00
CA THR A 154 -2.94 19.18 17.30
C THR A 154 -3.38 17.95 18.09
N LYS A 155 -2.58 16.88 18.04
CA LYS A 155 -2.87 15.55 18.63
C LYS A 155 -2.79 15.50 20.16
N SER A 156 -2.55 16.61 20.84
CA SER A 156 -2.35 16.66 22.31
C SER A 156 -3.56 16.18 23.15
N SER A 157 -4.72 15.93 22.54
CA SER A 157 -5.91 15.37 23.20
C SER A 157 -6.45 14.08 22.57
N GLN A 158 -5.76 13.49 21.58
CA GLN A 158 -6.28 12.34 20.82
C GLN A 158 -6.53 11.13 21.73
N PHE A 159 -5.61 10.82 22.64
CA PHE A 159 -5.76 9.69 23.56
C PHE A 159 -7.02 9.79 24.43
N GLU A 160 -7.27 10.96 25.03
CA GLU A 160 -8.45 11.18 25.87
C GLU A 160 -9.76 11.13 25.07
N LYS A 161 -9.76 11.63 23.83
CA LYS A 161 -10.90 11.50 22.92
C LYS A 161 -11.17 10.04 22.53
N VAL A 162 -10.14 9.25 22.26
CA VAL A 162 -10.28 7.82 21.96
C VAL A 162 -10.79 7.06 23.19
N LYS A 163 -10.25 7.33 24.38
CA LYS A 163 -10.77 6.76 25.64
C LYS A 163 -12.24 7.14 25.87
N GLN A 164 -12.59 8.39 25.66
CA GLN A 164 -13.99 8.83 25.77
C GLN A 164 -14.89 8.11 24.75
N LYS A 165 -14.43 7.97 23.50
CA LYS A 165 -15.15 7.31 22.41
C LYS A 165 -15.54 5.87 22.76
N PHE A 166 -14.64 5.14 23.41
CA PHE A 166 -14.81 3.73 23.78
C PHE A 166 -15.21 3.51 25.25
N SER A 167 -15.47 4.58 26.02
CA SER A 167 -15.82 4.49 27.45
C SER A 167 -17.07 3.66 27.77
N CYS A 168 -17.96 3.47 26.80
CA CYS A 168 -19.17 2.64 26.94
C CYS A 168 -18.95 1.15 26.62
N VAL A 169 -17.73 0.75 26.23
CA VAL A 169 -17.38 -0.63 25.89
C VAL A 169 -16.21 -1.05 26.79
N GLU A 170 -16.53 -1.59 27.97
CA GLU A 170 -15.55 -1.80 29.07
C GLU A 170 -14.39 -2.73 28.71
N ASN A 171 -14.58 -3.61 27.73
CA ASN A 171 -13.57 -4.56 27.27
C ASN A 171 -12.68 -4.02 26.13
N ILE A 172 -12.86 -2.76 25.70
CA ILE A 172 -11.90 -2.06 24.84
C ILE A 172 -10.92 -1.28 25.72
N VAL A 173 -9.62 -1.51 25.52
CA VAL A 173 -8.54 -1.02 26.37
C VAL A 173 -7.55 -0.20 25.54
N PRO A 174 -7.72 1.14 25.47
CA PRO A 174 -6.72 2.01 24.88
C PRO A 174 -5.41 2.02 25.68
N VAL A 175 -4.29 1.80 25.00
CA VAL A 175 -2.94 1.76 25.58
C VAL A 175 -2.06 2.76 24.86
N GLN A 176 -1.64 3.81 25.57
CA GLN A 176 -0.73 4.82 25.02
C GLN A 176 0.72 4.38 25.16
N GLY A 177 1.42 4.26 24.03
CA GLY A 177 2.84 3.95 24.02
C GLY A 177 3.34 3.56 22.62
N LYS A 178 4.66 3.58 22.45
CA LYS A 178 5.31 3.20 21.18
C LYS A 178 5.40 1.68 21.08
N LEU A 179 5.00 1.12 19.95
CA LEU A 179 5.24 -0.29 19.63
C LEU A 179 6.65 -0.49 19.06
N PRO A 180 7.31 -1.63 19.35
CA PRO A 180 6.86 -2.73 20.23
C PRO A 180 7.15 -2.49 21.73
N GLU A 181 7.75 -1.36 22.10
CA GLU A 181 8.26 -1.10 23.46
C GLU A 181 7.18 -1.26 24.55
N ILE A 182 5.98 -0.73 24.31
CA ILE A 182 4.82 -0.77 25.23
C ILE A 182 4.32 -2.18 25.54
N LEU A 183 4.65 -3.17 24.68
CA LEU A 183 4.26 -4.57 24.90
C LEU A 183 4.94 -5.19 26.12
N ARG A 184 6.04 -4.59 26.62
CA ARG A 184 6.70 -5.01 27.86
C ARG A 184 5.89 -4.68 29.11
N GLU A 185 5.05 -3.65 29.03
CA GLU A 185 4.23 -3.18 30.14
C GLU A 185 2.83 -3.79 30.08
N GLN A 186 2.22 -3.80 28.90
CA GLN A 186 0.87 -4.27 28.71
C GLN A 186 0.76 -5.03 27.39
N CYS A 187 0.58 -6.36 27.48
CA CYS A 187 0.39 -7.23 26.33
C CYS A 187 -0.53 -8.39 26.71
N PRO A 188 -1.52 -8.76 25.86
CA PRO A 188 -2.34 -9.93 26.11
C PRO A 188 -1.49 -11.21 26.15
N GLU A 189 -1.99 -12.22 26.86
CA GLU A 189 -1.34 -13.54 26.92
C GLU A 189 -1.46 -14.28 25.59
N LYS A 190 -2.66 -14.22 24.99
CA LYS A 190 -2.99 -14.82 23.69
C LYS A 190 -3.78 -13.86 22.83
N ILE A 191 -3.66 -14.00 21.51
CA ILE A 191 -4.29 -13.11 20.53
C ILE A 191 -5.07 -13.94 19.51
N ALA A 192 -6.36 -13.67 19.36
CA ALA A 192 -7.21 -14.27 18.34
C ALA A 192 -7.25 -13.44 17.05
N PHE A 193 -7.19 -12.11 17.19
CA PHE A 193 -7.20 -11.16 16.08
C PHE A 193 -6.11 -10.10 16.30
N LEU A 194 -5.18 -9.99 15.35
CA LEU A 194 -4.12 -8.97 15.33
C LEU A 194 -4.28 -8.12 14.08
N HIS A 195 -4.47 -6.82 14.24
CA HIS A 195 -4.47 -5.85 13.16
C HIS A 195 -3.26 -4.92 13.27
N ILE A 196 -2.49 -4.76 12.19
CA ILE A 196 -1.26 -3.97 12.12
C ILE A 196 -1.43 -2.87 11.06
N ASP A 197 -1.28 -1.62 11.47
CA ASP A 197 -1.42 -0.38 10.68
C ASP A 197 -0.46 0.69 11.23
N LEU A 198 0.85 0.45 11.14
CA LEU A 198 1.87 1.37 11.67
C LEU A 198 2.48 2.25 10.60
N ASN A 199 2.25 1.93 9.31
CA ASN A 199 2.75 2.70 8.17
C ASN A 199 4.28 2.87 8.22
N ASN A 200 4.98 1.91 8.85
CA ASN A 200 6.43 1.89 9.01
C ASN A 200 6.95 0.45 9.05
N ALA A 201 7.75 0.09 8.04
CA ALA A 201 8.26 -1.27 7.85
C ALA A 201 8.97 -1.86 9.06
N ILE A 202 9.81 -1.07 9.75
CA ILE A 202 10.59 -1.57 10.88
C ILE A 202 9.65 -1.80 12.07
N ALA A 203 8.81 -0.80 12.39
CA ALA A 203 7.85 -0.91 13.48
C ALA A 203 6.88 -2.08 13.28
N GLU A 204 6.40 -2.31 12.06
CA GLU A 204 5.52 -3.44 11.74
C GLU A 204 6.21 -4.78 11.91
N ILE A 205 7.43 -4.93 11.41
CA ILE A 205 8.19 -6.19 11.54
C ILE A 205 8.51 -6.48 13.00
N GLU A 206 8.98 -5.49 13.76
CA GLU A 206 9.30 -5.69 15.17
C GLU A 206 8.04 -6.00 16.00
N THR A 207 6.93 -5.32 15.71
CA THR A 207 5.63 -5.56 16.34
C THR A 207 5.10 -6.94 16.01
N PHE A 208 5.12 -7.33 14.72
CA PHE A 208 4.75 -8.67 14.28
C PHE A 208 5.61 -9.73 14.96
N THR A 209 6.92 -9.53 15.04
CA THR A 209 7.86 -10.46 15.69
C THR A 209 7.53 -10.65 17.17
N ALA A 210 7.19 -9.56 17.86
CA ALA A 210 6.83 -9.60 19.28
C ALA A 210 5.46 -10.27 19.53
N LEU A 211 4.49 -10.08 18.64
CA LEU A 211 3.10 -10.51 18.83
C LEU A 211 2.79 -11.88 18.21
N TYR A 212 3.46 -12.28 17.13
CA TYR A 212 3.20 -13.57 16.48
C TYR A 212 3.26 -14.78 17.42
N PRO A 213 4.24 -14.89 18.36
CA PRO A 213 4.26 -15.99 19.34
C PRO A 213 3.00 -16.04 20.21
N LYS A 214 2.34 -14.90 20.44
CA LYS A 214 1.12 -14.78 21.26
C LYS A 214 -0.16 -15.03 20.46
N VAL A 215 -0.11 -14.95 19.13
CA VAL A 215 -1.28 -15.29 18.31
C VAL A 215 -1.61 -16.77 18.50
N SER A 216 -2.88 -17.11 18.71
CA SER A 216 -3.31 -18.50 18.81
C SER A 216 -3.28 -19.16 17.43
N VAL A 217 -3.06 -20.48 17.37
CA VAL A 217 -3.27 -21.24 16.13
C VAL A 217 -4.73 -21.08 15.69
N GLY A 218 -4.95 -20.74 14.42
CA GLY A 218 -6.23 -20.34 13.87
C GLY A 218 -6.55 -18.85 13.99
N GLY A 219 -5.74 -18.09 14.75
CA GLY A 219 -5.86 -16.64 14.85
C GLY A 219 -5.49 -15.94 13.54
N VAL A 220 -6.06 -14.76 13.35
CA VAL A 220 -5.89 -13.92 12.16
C VAL A 220 -4.92 -12.78 12.46
N ILE A 221 -4.03 -12.52 11.51
CA ILE A 221 -3.17 -11.35 11.44
C ILE A 221 -3.52 -10.60 10.15
N LEU A 222 -3.90 -9.34 10.26
CA LEU A 222 -4.31 -8.47 9.17
C LEU A 222 -3.38 -7.25 9.12
N PHE A 223 -2.76 -7.02 7.98
CA PHE A 223 -1.92 -5.84 7.69
C PHE A 223 -2.76 -4.85 6.88
N ASP A 224 -2.88 -3.59 7.30
CA ASP A 224 -3.84 -2.65 6.68
C ASP A 224 -3.36 -2.09 5.33
N ASP A 225 -2.04 -1.97 5.14
CA ASP A 225 -1.41 -1.22 4.05
C ASP A 225 -0.37 -2.01 3.22
N TYR A 226 -0.18 -3.30 3.52
CA TYR A 226 0.80 -4.20 2.86
C TYR A 226 0.77 -4.16 1.31
N GLY A 227 -0.42 -4.09 0.71
CA GLY A 227 -0.64 -4.10 -0.74
C GLY A 227 -0.81 -2.70 -1.35
N ALA A 228 -0.79 -1.64 -0.53
CA ALA A 228 -0.96 -0.29 -1.02
C ALA A 228 0.35 0.24 -1.63
N LEU A 229 0.25 0.78 -2.85
CA LEU A 229 1.42 1.20 -3.64
C LEU A 229 2.27 2.27 -2.94
N LEU A 230 1.63 3.12 -2.13
CA LEU A 230 2.30 4.14 -1.30
C LEU A 230 3.32 3.52 -0.33
N PHE A 231 3.10 2.28 0.11
CA PHE A 231 3.93 1.56 1.09
C PHE A 231 4.78 0.47 0.43
N ALA A 232 5.12 0.63 -0.84
CA ALA A 232 5.87 -0.38 -1.57
C ALA A 232 7.25 -0.70 -0.96
N LYS A 233 7.90 0.24 -0.27
CA LYS A 233 9.13 -0.04 0.48
C LYS A 233 8.86 -1.02 1.63
N GLN A 234 7.83 -0.75 2.41
CA GLN A 234 7.36 -1.59 3.51
C GLN A 234 6.95 -2.98 3.01
N HIS A 235 6.11 -3.07 1.97
CA HIS A 235 5.72 -4.32 1.33
C HIS A 235 6.91 -5.25 1.05
N VAL A 236 8.01 -4.70 0.53
CA VAL A 236 9.19 -5.49 0.16
C VAL A 236 9.89 -6.04 1.39
N VAL A 237 10.05 -5.23 2.44
CA VAL A 237 10.71 -5.67 3.67
C VAL A 237 9.85 -6.74 4.35
N GLU A 238 8.55 -6.49 4.51
CA GLU A 238 7.60 -7.41 5.15
C GLU A 238 7.50 -8.73 4.40
N ARG A 239 7.35 -8.68 3.07
CA ARG A 239 7.27 -9.89 2.24
C ARG A 239 8.51 -10.76 2.41
N GLU A 240 9.70 -10.17 2.35
CA GLU A 240 10.94 -10.94 2.52
C GLU A 240 11.07 -11.49 3.93
N TYR A 241 10.73 -10.70 4.96
CA TYR A 241 10.76 -11.14 6.35
C TYR A 241 9.82 -12.32 6.60
N ILE A 242 8.55 -12.21 6.21
CA ILE A 242 7.53 -13.26 6.34
C ILE A 242 7.93 -14.51 5.55
N ARG A 243 8.51 -14.34 4.35
CA ARG A 243 9.02 -15.47 3.56
C ARG A 243 10.15 -16.22 4.26
N LYS A 244 11.08 -15.51 4.91
CA LYS A 244 12.17 -16.14 5.68
C LYS A 244 11.65 -16.98 6.86
N LEU A 245 10.53 -16.58 7.45
CA LEU A 245 9.83 -17.35 8.47
C LEU A 245 9.09 -18.60 7.93
N GLY A 246 9.14 -18.83 6.61
CA GLY A 246 8.44 -19.95 5.97
C GLY A 246 6.91 -19.82 6.10
N LEU A 247 6.42 -18.59 6.10
CA LEU A 247 5.01 -18.23 6.08
C LEU A 247 4.61 -17.75 4.69
N THR A 248 3.30 -17.74 4.43
CA THR A 248 2.73 -17.20 3.19
C THR A 248 1.63 -16.22 3.56
N ILE A 249 1.77 -15.00 3.07
CA ILE A 249 0.79 -13.93 3.26
C ILE A 249 -0.13 -13.85 2.04
N THR A 250 -1.43 -13.62 2.28
CA THR A 250 -2.45 -13.46 1.24
C THR A 250 -2.73 -11.99 1.06
N GLU A 251 -2.24 -11.41 -0.04
CA GLU A 251 -2.55 -10.02 -0.42
C GLU A 251 -4.02 -9.91 -0.87
N LEU A 252 -4.70 -8.85 -0.44
CA LEU A 252 -6.10 -8.58 -0.73
C LEU A 252 -6.23 -7.38 -1.69
N PRO A 253 -7.25 -7.36 -2.58
CA PRO A 253 -7.48 -6.24 -3.49
C PRO A 253 -7.74 -4.89 -2.83
N THR A 254 -8.03 -4.87 -1.52
CA THR A 254 -8.26 -3.66 -0.71
C THR A 254 -6.96 -2.99 -0.24
N GLY A 255 -5.79 -3.46 -0.69
CA GLY A 255 -4.49 -2.99 -0.21
C GLY A 255 -4.07 -3.63 1.12
N GLN A 256 -4.93 -4.43 1.74
CA GLN A 256 -4.60 -5.18 2.95
C GLN A 256 -3.90 -6.51 2.64
N ALA A 257 -3.37 -7.17 3.66
CA ALA A 257 -2.95 -8.55 3.55
C ALA A 257 -3.29 -9.38 4.79
N LEU A 258 -3.58 -10.66 4.57
CA LEU A 258 -4.08 -11.60 5.56
C LEU A 258 -3.08 -12.74 5.79
N LEU A 259 -2.86 -13.07 7.06
CA LEU A 259 -2.17 -14.28 7.48
C LEU A 259 -3.01 -15.00 8.56
N ILE A 260 -3.17 -16.32 8.41
CA ILE A 260 -3.79 -17.17 9.44
C ILE A 260 -2.66 -17.97 10.09
N LYS A 261 -2.52 -17.87 11.41
CA LYS A 261 -1.47 -18.62 12.12
C LYS A 261 -1.78 -20.12 12.09
N SER A 262 -0.97 -20.87 11.37
CA SER A 262 -1.14 -22.33 11.21
C SER A 262 -0.16 -23.16 12.04
N LYS A 263 0.93 -22.54 12.52
CA LYS A 263 2.01 -23.19 13.28
C LYS A 263 2.73 -22.19 14.18
N GLU A 264 3.33 -22.72 15.24
CA GLU A 264 4.35 -22.00 15.98
C GLU A 264 5.62 -21.84 15.14
N LEU A 265 6.36 -20.78 15.40
CA LEU A 265 7.65 -20.50 14.79
C LEU A 265 8.72 -20.47 15.87
N ASP A 266 9.91 -20.92 15.51
CA ASP A 266 11.10 -20.73 16.32
C ASP A 266 11.77 -19.43 15.90
N PHE A 267 11.68 -18.41 16.76
CA PHE A 267 12.31 -17.10 16.54
C PHE A 267 13.75 -17.06 17.06
N SER A 268 14.39 -18.20 17.36
CA SER A 268 15.81 -18.26 17.75
C SER A 268 16.78 -17.90 16.62
N LEU A 269 16.28 -17.54 15.42
CA LEU A 269 17.07 -17.04 14.30
C LEU A 269 17.26 -15.54 14.46
N ASP A 270 18.52 -15.10 14.55
CA ASP A 270 18.91 -13.70 14.71
C ASP A 270 18.43 -12.85 13.52
N PRO A 271 17.56 -11.84 13.71
CA PRO A 271 17.08 -10.97 12.64
C PRO A 271 18.18 -10.06 12.07
N GLN A 272 19.35 -9.94 12.72
CA GLN A 272 20.43 -9.06 12.24
C GLN A 272 21.31 -9.69 11.15
N ASP A 273 21.37 -11.01 11.03
CA ASP A 273 22.45 -11.66 10.27
C ASP A 273 22.24 -11.70 8.74
N GLU A 274 21.10 -11.25 8.20
CA GLU A 274 20.84 -11.32 6.75
C GLU A 274 19.96 -10.18 6.17
N LEU A 275 19.96 -8.98 6.77
CA LEU A 275 19.37 -7.78 6.12
C LEU A 275 20.33 -7.11 5.11
N GLU A 276 21.53 -7.68 4.96
CA GLU A 276 22.50 -7.40 3.90
C GLU A 276 22.48 -8.56 2.89
N THR A 277 22.53 -8.43 1.56
CA THR A 277 22.74 -7.33 0.62
C THR A 277 22.47 -7.93 -0.78
N TYR A 278 21.79 -7.20 -1.68
CA TYR A 278 21.79 -7.30 -3.16
C TYR A 278 20.39 -7.35 -3.82
N GLN A 279 19.47 -8.22 -3.37
CA GLN A 279 18.11 -8.28 -3.97
C GLN A 279 17.20 -7.14 -3.51
N PHE A 280 17.31 -6.76 -2.23
CA PHE A 280 16.59 -5.64 -1.62
C PHE A 280 16.87 -4.30 -2.36
N LYS A 281 18.16 -3.99 -2.61
CA LYS A 281 18.56 -2.76 -3.31
C LYS A 281 18.02 -2.69 -4.74
N ASN A 282 17.91 -3.81 -5.45
CA ASN A 282 17.39 -3.83 -6.82
C ASN A 282 15.87 -3.76 -6.90
N HIS A 283 15.15 -4.31 -5.92
CA HIS A 283 13.69 -4.23 -5.85
C HIS A 283 13.23 -2.85 -5.36
N VAL A 284 13.89 -2.30 -4.34
CA VAL A 284 13.66 -0.93 -3.85
C VAL A 284 13.95 0.09 -4.95
N ARG A 285 15.05 -0.03 -5.71
CA ARG A 285 15.31 0.84 -6.89
C ARG A 285 14.23 0.77 -7.97
N ARG A 286 13.63 -0.41 -8.20
CA ARG A 286 12.51 -0.56 -9.16
C ARG A 286 11.26 0.16 -8.66
N MET A 287 10.97 0.07 -7.36
CA MET A 287 9.83 0.75 -6.75
C MET A 287 10.04 2.26 -6.60
N GLU A 288 11.27 2.70 -6.29
CA GLU A 288 11.65 4.12 -6.26
C GLU A 288 11.54 4.75 -7.64
N SER A 289 11.84 4.02 -8.72
CA SER A 289 11.57 4.49 -10.08
C SER A 289 10.08 4.81 -10.28
N TYR A 290 9.17 3.94 -9.81
CA TYR A 290 7.73 4.17 -9.94
C TYR A 290 7.21 5.28 -9.00
N ALA A 291 7.66 5.30 -7.74
CA ALA A 291 7.23 6.31 -6.76
C ALA A 291 7.80 7.70 -7.07
N CYS A 292 9.05 7.78 -7.54
CA CYS A 292 9.67 9.04 -7.97
C CYS A 292 8.93 9.61 -9.18
N GLN A 293 8.51 8.76 -10.13
CA GLN A 293 7.67 9.17 -11.27
C GLN A 293 6.33 9.76 -10.83
N PHE A 294 5.65 9.16 -9.83
CA PHE A 294 4.42 9.73 -9.25
C PHE A 294 4.68 11.06 -8.52
N SER A 295 5.77 11.17 -7.75
CA SER A 295 6.13 12.41 -7.05
C SER A 295 6.59 13.53 -8.00
N GLU A 296 7.23 13.20 -9.12
CA GLU A 296 7.59 14.17 -10.18
C GLU A 296 6.35 14.67 -10.91
N ILE A 297 5.35 13.81 -11.10
CA ILE A 297 4.04 14.15 -11.65
C ILE A 297 3.30 15.14 -10.73
N GLU A 298 3.36 14.94 -9.41
CA GLU A 298 2.80 15.87 -8.42
C GLU A 298 3.62 17.18 -8.32
N ARG A 299 4.96 17.09 -8.27
CA ARG A 299 5.86 18.27 -8.21
C ARG A 299 5.82 19.10 -9.49
N ALA A 300 5.55 18.50 -10.64
CA ALA A 300 5.35 19.21 -11.90
C ALA A 300 4.00 19.95 -11.96
N GLY A 301 3.16 19.85 -10.92
CA GLY A 301 1.90 20.59 -10.83
C GLY A 301 0.94 20.22 -11.95
N LEU A 302 0.86 18.94 -12.32
CA LEU A 302 0.03 18.39 -13.39
C LEU A 302 -1.47 18.43 -13.05
N ASN A 303 -1.99 19.62 -12.75
CA ASN A 303 -3.39 19.87 -12.42
C ASN A 303 -4.26 20.10 -13.67
N ASP A 304 -3.65 20.24 -14.85
CA ASP A 304 -4.34 20.42 -16.13
C ASP A 304 -3.72 19.63 -17.30
N VAL A 305 -4.44 19.58 -18.42
CA VAL A 305 -4.06 18.85 -19.65
C VAL A 305 -2.76 19.38 -20.27
N LEU A 306 -2.48 20.69 -20.14
CA LEU A 306 -1.29 21.32 -20.68
C LEU A 306 -0.03 20.87 -19.94
N GLY A 307 -0.10 20.77 -18.61
CA GLY A 307 0.99 20.24 -17.80
C GLY A 307 1.34 18.82 -18.25
N ALA A 308 0.34 17.95 -18.39
CA ALA A 308 0.58 16.53 -18.70
C ALA A 308 1.22 16.37 -20.09
N TYR A 309 0.80 17.23 -21.02
CA TYR A 309 1.39 17.32 -22.35
C TYR A 309 2.86 17.77 -22.33
N GLU A 310 3.22 18.79 -21.53
CA GLU A 310 4.61 19.23 -21.43
C GLU A 310 5.53 18.21 -20.75
N TYR A 311 5.01 17.49 -19.74
CA TYR A 311 5.73 16.36 -19.13
C TYR A 311 6.02 15.25 -20.15
N PHE A 312 5.01 14.85 -20.93
CA PHE A 312 5.15 13.88 -22.01
C PHE A 312 6.19 14.31 -23.05
N LYS A 313 6.16 15.57 -23.50
CA LYS A 313 7.18 16.09 -24.44
C LYS A 313 8.58 16.09 -23.83
N ARG A 314 8.71 16.34 -22.52
CA ARG A 314 10.01 16.30 -21.83
C ARG A 314 10.59 14.89 -21.88
N GLN A 315 9.78 13.87 -21.62
CA GLN A 315 10.18 12.47 -21.73
C GLN A 315 10.60 12.11 -23.17
N LEU A 316 9.83 12.51 -24.18
CA LEU A 316 10.21 12.27 -25.59
C LEU A 316 11.50 12.98 -26.01
N ARG A 317 11.70 14.23 -25.56
CA ARG A 317 12.95 14.96 -25.80
C ARG A 317 14.14 14.25 -25.15
N TYR A 318 13.98 13.82 -23.90
CA TYR A 318 14.99 13.08 -23.17
C TYR A 318 15.37 11.78 -23.89
N ILE A 319 14.39 10.96 -24.29
CA ILE A 319 14.64 9.71 -25.03
C ILE A 319 15.32 9.99 -26.37
N SER A 320 14.97 11.08 -27.05
CA SER A 320 15.62 11.49 -28.30
C SER A 320 17.08 11.90 -28.08
N GLU A 321 17.39 12.59 -27.00
CA GLU A 321 18.76 12.94 -26.62
C GLU A 321 19.56 11.70 -26.24
N CYS A 322 18.99 10.79 -25.45
CA CYS A 322 19.59 9.50 -25.14
C CYS A 322 19.86 8.66 -26.39
N SER A 323 18.94 8.62 -27.36
CA SER A 323 19.14 7.93 -28.64
C SER A 323 20.36 8.48 -29.39
N LYS A 324 20.51 9.81 -29.46
CA LYS A 324 21.64 10.48 -30.13
C LYS A 324 22.97 10.25 -29.41
N ALA A 325 22.94 10.18 -28.08
CA ALA A 325 24.12 9.92 -27.26
C ALA A 325 24.48 8.43 -27.13
N CYS A 326 23.60 7.53 -27.56
CA CYS A 326 23.80 6.08 -27.44
C CYS A 326 24.77 5.56 -28.50
N THR A 327 25.87 4.94 -28.05
CA THR A 327 26.91 4.37 -28.92
C THR A 327 26.56 2.98 -29.46
N ASP A 328 25.53 2.34 -28.92
CA ASP A 328 24.97 1.08 -29.41
C ASP A 328 23.96 1.39 -30.54
N SER A 329 24.27 0.96 -31.75
CA SER A 329 23.50 1.32 -32.95
C SER A 329 22.11 0.68 -33.00
N GLU A 330 21.94 -0.51 -32.41
CA GLU A 330 20.66 -1.20 -32.36
C GLU A 330 19.75 -0.57 -31.31
N LEU A 331 20.30 -0.31 -30.12
CA LEU A 331 19.59 0.38 -29.05
C LEU A 331 19.24 1.83 -29.43
N SER A 332 20.15 2.55 -30.07
CA SER A 332 19.91 3.91 -30.58
C SER A 332 18.73 3.93 -31.57
N LYS A 333 18.70 2.98 -32.51
CA LYS A 333 17.61 2.81 -33.49
C LYS A 333 16.27 2.50 -32.82
N ASN A 334 16.29 1.66 -31.79
CA ASN A 334 15.10 1.30 -31.03
C ASN A 334 14.54 2.48 -30.21
N LEU A 335 15.40 3.24 -29.53
CA LEU A 335 15.02 4.46 -28.82
C LEU A 335 14.44 5.53 -29.76
N GLN A 336 15.05 5.69 -30.95
CA GLN A 336 14.51 6.57 -31.99
C GLN A 336 13.15 6.07 -32.49
N GLY A 337 12.95 4.75 -32.55
CA GLY A 337 11.66 4.12 -32.86
C GLY A 337 10.57 4.49 -31.85
N VAL A 338 10.88 4.49 -30.56
CA VAL A 338 9.96 4.95 -29.50
C VAL A 338 9.63 6.43 -29.69
N CYS A 339 10.63 7.29 -29.89
CA CYS A 339 10.39 8.71 -30.16
C CYS A 339 9.47 8.94 -31.36
N ASN A 340 9.70 8.23 -32.47
CA ASN A 340 8.91 8.37 -33.68
C ASN A 340 7.47 7.85 -33.51
N LYS A 341 7.29 6.80 -32.69
CA LYS A 341 5.98 6.21 -32.40
C LYS A 341 5.06 7.17 -31.65
N PHE A 342 5.63 8.01 -30.80
CA PHE A 342 4.88 8.85 -29.87
C PHE A 342 4.97 10.36 -30.18
N SER A 343 5.79 10.77 -31.16
CA SER A 343 5.98 12.18 -31.54
C SER A 343 4.75 12.85 -32.16
N SER A 344 3.79 12.08 -32.67
CA SER A 344 2.57 12.56 -33.34
C SER A 344 1.30 12.44 -32.49
N VAL A 345 1.42 12.02 -31.22
CA VAL A 345 0.27 11.81 -30.35
C VAL A 345 -0.32 13.15 -29.89
N SER A 346 -1.63 13.32 -30.06
CA SER A 346 -2.41 14.44 -29.56
C SER A 346 -3.02 14.14 -28.20
N PHE A 347 -3.09 15.14 -27.32
CA PHE A 347 -3.62 15.03 -25.97
C PHE A 347 -4.92 15.83 -25.89
N GLU A 348 -6.03 15.16 -25.60
CA GLU A 348 -7.34 15.79 -25.44
C GLU A 348 -7.76 15.86 -23.97
N SER A 349 -7.16 15.02 -23.12
CA SER A 349 -7.44 14.96 -21.68
C SER A 349 -6.19 14.73 -20.83
N ARG A 350 -6.33 14.92 -19.52
CA ARG A 350 -5.28 14.62 -18.52
C ARG A 350 -4.98 13.13 -18.46
N ASP A 351 -6.00 12.30 -18.64
CA ASP A 351 -5.89 10.84 -18.62
C ASP A 351 -5.10 10.31 -19.84
N ASP A 352 -5.19 10.98 -20.99
CA ASP A 352 -4.33 10.68 -22.14
C ASP A 352 -2.85 10.93 -21.80
N GLY A 353 -2.57 12.00 -21.07
CA GLY A 353 -1.25 12.33 -20.50
C GLY A 353 -0.62 11.15 -19.77
N TYR A 354 -1.37 10.62 -18.80
CA TYR A 354 -0.95 9.47 -18.01
C TYR A 354 -0.81 8.22 -18.85
N LYS A 355 -1.82 7.91 -19.66
CA LYS A 355 -1.85 6.73 -20.53
C LYS A 355 -0.65 6.67 -21.46
N TYR A 356 -0.31 7.77 -22.14
CA TYR A 356 0.80 7.78 -23.10
C TYR A 356 2.17 7.78 -22.43
N THR A 357 2.31 8.37 -21.25
CA THR A 357 3.53 8.27 -20.44
C THR A 357 3.78 6.82 -20.02
N THR A 358 2.77 6.16 -19.47
CA THR A 358 2.85 4.74 -19.10
C THR A 358 3.15 3.83 -20.31
N LEU A 359 2.63 4.17 -21.49
CA LEU A 359 2.93 3.43 -22.73
C LEU A 359 4.36 3.64 -23.23
N ILE A 360 4.94 4.83 -23.10
CA ILE A 360 6.36 5.06 -23.41
C ILE A 360 7.25 4.24 -22.48
N GLU A 361 6.97 4.28 -21.18
CA GLU A 361 7.73 3.52 -20.17
C GLU A 361 7.65 2.02 -20.44
N TYR A 362 6.47 1.53 -20.81
CA TYR A 362 6.27 0.15 -21.22
C TYR A 362 7.14 -0.25 -22.43
N GLU A 363 7.19 0.59 -23.47
CA GLU A 363 8.05 0.35 -24.63
C GLU A 363 9.54 0.40 -24.26
N LEU A 364 9.96 1.33 -23.40
CA LEU A 364 11.34 1.40 -22.90
C LEU A 364 11.70 0.16 -22.06
N ILE A 365 10.76 -0.35 -21.26
CA ILE A 365 10.94 -1.58 -20.48
C ILE A 365 11.11 -2.80 -21.41
N LYS A 366 10.36 -2.87 -22.52
CA LYS A 366 10.54 -3.91 -23.56
C LYS A 366 11.91 -3.85 -24.23
N LEU A 367 12.42 -2.65 -24.46
CA LEU A 367 13.77 -2.46 -25.01
C LEU A 367 14.88 -2.86 -24.01
N GLY A 368 14.53 -2.98 -22.72
CA GLY A 368 15.44 -3.17 -21.59
C GLY A 368 15.56 -4.60 -21.03
N GLU A 369 15.38 -5.67 -21.82
CA GLU A 369 15.88 -7.01 -21.42
C GLU A 369 17.42 -7.10 -21.33
N ILE A 370 18.15 -6.00 -21.63
CA ILE A 370 19.60 -5.85 -21.38
C ILE A 370 19.81 -4.62 -20.47
N ARG A 371 19.67 -4.83 -19.15
CA ARG A 371 19.22 -3.78 -18.20
C ARG A 371 20.30 -3.06 -17.38
N PHE A 372 21.59 -3.18 -17.67
CA PHE A 372 22.63 -2.70 -16.75
C PHE A 372 23.35 -1.39 -17.13
N ASP A 373 23.33 -0.98 -18.40
CA ASP A 373 24.15 0.15 -18.85
C ASP A 373 23.35 1.45 -19.14
N LEU A 374 22.05 1.32 -19.45
CA LEU A 374 21.18 2.47 -19.73
C LEU A 374 20.85 3.25 -18.45
N GLN A 375 20.53 2.56 -17.35
CA GLN A 375 20.20 3.21 -16.07
C GLN A 375 21.37 4.03 -15.51
N ARG A 376 22.60 3.52 -15.61
CA ARG A 376 23.80 4.26 -15.19
C ARG A 376 24.03 5.53 -16.02
N LYS A 377 23.74 5.47 -17.33
CA LYS A 377 23.85 6.63 -18.23
C LYS A 377 22.71 7.62 -18.00
N ILE A 378 21.52 7.14 -17.66
CA ILE A 378 20.36 7.94 -17.24
C ILE A 378 20.71 8.70 -15.96
N ASP A 379 21.17 8.01 -14.92
CA ASP A 379 21.52 8.60 -13.62
C ASP A 379 22.69 9.62 -13.76
N TYR A 380 23.68 9.33 -14.61
CA TYR A 380 24.79 10.24 -14.89
C TYR A 380 24.34 11.51 -15.63
N LEU A 381 23.47 11.38 -16.65
CA LEU A 381 22.93 12.52 -17.39
C LEU A 381 21.97 13.35 -16.53
N GLN A 382 21.18 12.72 -15.67
CA GLN A 382 20.33 13.40 -14.67
C GLN A 382 21.21 14.24 -13.73
N GLY A 383 22.27 13.66 -13.17
CA GLY A 383 23.21 14.38 -12.31
C GLY A 383 23.95 15.53 -13.00
N VAL A 384 24.24 15.42 -14.31
CA VAL A 384 24.85 16.50 -15.12
C VAL A 384 23.85 17.63 -15.42
N ILE A 385 22.56 17.31 -15.57
CA ILE A 385 21.49 18.29 -15.74
C ILE A 385 21.24 19.03 -14.43
N ASP A 386 21.15 18.31 -13.32
CA ASP A 386 20.95 18.89 -11.98
C ASP A 386 22.11 19.79 -11.57
N TYR A 387 23.36 19.43 -11.90
CA TYR A 387 24.53 20.27 -11.65
C TYR A 387 24.53 21.58 -12.46
N LYS A 388 23.90 21.59 -13.65
CA LYS A 388 23.77 22.81 -14.47
C LYS A 388 22.57 23.69 -14.07
N CYS A 389 21.57 23.13 -13.40
CA CYS A 389 20.41 23.87 -12.92
C CYS A 389 20.65 24.60 -11.58
N VAL A 390 21.71 24.28 -10.83
CA VAL A 390 22.08 24.97 -9.57
C VAL A 390 23.05 26.16 -9.80
N GLY A 391 23.39 26.46 -11.06
CA GLY A 391 24.30 27.55 -11.43
C GLY A 391 23.66 28.67 -12.24
N ALA A 392 22.41 29.06 -11.95
CA ALA A 392 21.79 30.27 -12.49
C ALA A 392 20.53 30.70 -11.70
N VAL A 393 20.69 31.07 -10.43
CA VAL A 393 20.05 32.24 -9.76
C VAL A 393 20.96 32.64 -8.61
#